data_AF-A0A923T813-F1
#
_entry.id   AF-A0A923T813-F1
#
_cell.length_a   1.000
_cell.length_b   1.000
_cell.length_c   1.000
_cell.angle_alpha   90.00
_cell.angle_beta   90.00
_cell.angle_gamma   90.00
#
_symmetry.space_group_name_H-M   'P 1'
#
loop_
_entity.id
_entity.type
_entity.pdbx_description
1 polymer ?
#
loop_
_entity_poly.entity_id
_entity_poly.type
_entity_poly.pdbx_seq_one_letter_code
_entity_poly.pdbx_strand_id
1 'polypeptide(L)'
;MLLFIRVFLVLYGLIAIATGFMGTTTAYDPAAVDPMTDNNHRYVAAIWMATSLAFFYVAWNPSETALFRFLMIAVFFGGIVRTAALIHYPPTPFIIFGILIELIPTALMLWFHTKLLNAGSL
;
A
#
# COMPACT_ATOMS: atom_id res chain seq x y z
N MET A 1 -2.13 -20.60 0.43
CA MET A 1 -2.80 -19.34 0.00
C MET A 1 -3.13 -18.46 1.19
N LEU A 2 -3.86 -18.94 2.19
CA LEU A 2 -4.25 -18.11 3.34
C LEU A 2 -3.06 -17.55 4.13
N LEU A 3 -2.09 -18.41 4.49
CA LEU A 3 -0.86 -17.95 5.18
C LEU A 3 -0.12 -16.87 4.39
N PHE A 4 -0.04 -17.01 3.07
CA PHE A 4 0.61 -16.02 2.19
C PHE A 4 -0.11 -14.68 2.25
N ILE A 5 -1.45 -14.66 2.16
CA ILE A 5 -2.25 -13.44 2.32
C ILE A 5 -1.96 -12.79 3.67
N ARG A 6 -1.95 -13.55 4.77
CA ARG A 6 -1.67 -13.01 6.11
C ARG A 6 -0.29 -12.37 6.20
N VAL A 7 0.74 -13.07 5.73
CA VAL A 7 2.12 -12.56 5.76
C VAL A 7 2.22 -11.25 4.98
N PHE A 8 1.66 -11.19 3.76
CA PHE A 8 1.73 -9.98 2.96
C PHE A 8 0.90 -8.82 3.50
N LEU A 9 -0.27 -9.09 4.09
CA LEU A 9 -1.05 -8.05 4.76
C LEU A 9 -0.29 -7.48 5.96
N VAL A 10 0.37 -8.32 6.77
CA VAL A 10 1.22 -7.84 7.86
C VAL A 10 2.40 -7.03 7.32
N LEU A 11 3.06 -7.49 6.26
CA LEU A 11 4.16 -6.74 5.62
C LEU A 11 3.68 -5.39 5.06
N TYR A 12 2.52 -5.34 4.42
CA TYR A 12 1.92 -4.08 3.97
C TYR A 12 1.60 -3.15 5.12
N GLY A 13 1.04 -3.66 6.22
CA GLY A 13 0.82 -2.85 7.42
C GLY A 13 2.12 -2.27 7.98
N LEU A 14 3.19 -3.07 8.05
CA LEU A 14 4.51 -2.60 8.51
C LEU A 14 5.12 -1.56 7.56
N ILE A 15 5.08 -1.80 6.26
CA ILE A 15 5.54 -0.84 5.24
C ILE A 15 4.74 0.45 5.35
N ALA A 16 3.42 0.36 5.50
CA ALA A 16 2.53 1.49 5.59
C ALA A 16 2.82 2.36 6.83
N ILE A 17 3.05 1.74 7.98
CA ILE A 17 3.48 2.45 9.19
C ILE A 17 4.83 3.13 8.97
N ALA A 18 5.83 2.37 8.52
CA ALA A 18 7.18 2.90 8.40
C ALA A 18 7.25 4.06 7.40
N THR A 19 6.72 3.90 6.19
CA THR A 19 6.80 4.93 5.16
C THR A 19 5.84 6.08 5.40
N GLY A 20 4.66 5.83 5.96
CA GLY A 20 3.74 6.88 6.38
C GLY A 20 4.28 7.73 7.53
N PHE A 21 4.95 7.11 8.51
CA PHE A 21 5.64 7.84 9.57
C PHE A 21 6.79 8.69 9.02
N MET A 22 7.62 8.15 8.14
CA MET A 22 8.68 8.93 7.48
C MET A 22 8.12 10.11 6.69
N GLY A 23 7.06 9.90 5.89
CA GLY A 23 6.43 10.96 5.10
C GLY A 23 5.77 12.05 5.93
N THR A 24 5.24 11.73 7.11
CA THR A 24 4.62 12.72 8.01
C THR A 24 5.64 13.53 8.82
N THR A 25 6.82 12.96 9.10
CA THR A 25 7.81 13.53 10.04
C THR A 25 9.07 14.10 9.39
N THR A 26 9.28 13.91 8.08
CA THR A 26 10.42 14.47 7.35
C THR A 26 10.50 16.00 7.54
N ALA A 27 11.71 16.54 7.67
CA ALA A 27 11.91 17.98 7.81
C ALA A 27 11.42 18.72 6.56
N TYR A 28 10.70 19.81 6.75
CA TYR A 28 10.25 20.65 5.64
C TYR A 28 11.44 21.43 5.04
N ASP A 29 11.59 21.35 3.72
CA ASP A 29 12.59 22.12 2.97
C ASP A 29 11.88 23.07 1.98
N PRO A 30 11.79 24.38 2.30
CA PRO A 30 11.13 25.36 1.44
C PRO A 30 11.87 25.61 0.11
N ALA A 31 13.12 25.19 -0.04
CA ALA A 31 13.84 25.28 -1.30
C ALA A 31 13.48 24.16 -2.28
N ALA A 32 12.95 23.04 -1.78
CA ALA A 32 12.62 21.86 -2.56
C ALA A 32 11.13 21.77 -2.94
N VAL A 33 10.23 22.23 -2.06
CA VAL A 33 8.78 22.04 -2.23
C VAL A 33 7.98 23.20 -1.64
N ASP A 34 6.88 23.58 -2.29
CA ASP A 34 5.99 24.61 -1.77
C ASP A 34 5.13 24.10 -0.58
N PRO A 35 4.63 25.00 0.29
CA PRO A 35 3.87 24.60 1.48
C PRO A 35 2.62 23.76 1.20
N MET A 36 1.92 23.99 0.08
CA MET A 36 0.70 23.26 -0.25
C MET A 36 1.03 21.81 -0.65
N THR A 37 2.07 21.62 -1.45
CA THR A 37 2.53 20.28 -1.85
C THR A 37 3.08 19.49 -0.66
N ASP A 38 3.87 20.09 0.24
CA ASP A 38 4.34 19.43 1.48
C ASP A 38 3.16 19.03 2.38
N ASN A 39 2.21 19.95 2.58
CA ASN A 39 1.04 19.67 3.43
C ASN A 39 0.19 18.51 2.89
N ASN A 40 -0.08 18.50 1.57
CA ASN A 40 -0.80 17.41 0.91
C ASN A 40 -0.03 16.08 1.02
N HIS A 41 1.29 16.10 0.87
CA HIS A 41 2.12 14.90 1.03
C HIS A 41 1.99 14.32 2.45
N ARG A 42 2.11 15.15 3.49
CA ARG A 42 1.97 14.72 4.89
C ARG A 42 0.58 14.18 5.18
N TYR A 43 -0.46 14.82 4.67
CA TYR A 43 -1.85 14.35 4.81
C TYR A 43 -2.03 12.95 4.21
N VAL A 44 -1.58 12.74 2.98
CA VAL A 44 -1.65 11.43 2.32
C VAL A 44 -0.78 10.38 3.03
N ALA A 45 0.41 10.77 3.50
CA ALA A 45 1.28 9.89 4.28
C ALA A 45 0.63 9.44 5.60
N ALA A 46 -0.12 10.32 6.26
CA ALA A 46 -0.89 9.99 7.47
C ALA A 46 -2.04 9.02 7.17
N ILE A 47 -2.77 9.22 6.06
CA ILE A 47 -3.82 8.28 5.61
C ILE A 47 -3.22 6.91 5.28
N TRP A 48 -2.08 6.90 4.58
CA TRP A 48 -1.36 5.67 4.28
C TRP A 48 -0.92 4.94 5.56
N MET A 49 -0.35 5.66 6.53
CA MET A 49 -0.05 5.12 7.85
C MET A 49 -1.29 4.54 8.53
N ALA A 50 -2.43 5.25 8.53
CA ALA A 50 -3.67 4.76 9.12
C ALA A 50 -4.23 3.50 8.42
N THR A 51 -3.98 3.36 7.11
CA THR A 51 -4.36 2.17 6.31
C THR A 51 -3.71 0.88 6.84
N SER A 52 -2.58 0.98 7.55
CA SER A 52 -1.96 -0.16 8.24
C SER A 52 -2.90 -0.88 9.21
N LEU A 53 -3.77 -0.15 9.89
CA LEU A 53 -4.74 -0.72 10.82
C LEU A 53 -5.70 -1.67 10.09
N ALA A 54 -6.12 -1.29 8.89
CA ALA A 54 -6.97 -2.12 8.04
C ALA A 54 -6.22 -3.35 7.50
N PHE A 55 -4.95 -3.20 7.10
CA PHE A 55 -4.13 -4.35 6.70
C PHE A 55 -3.98 -5.37 7.83
N PHE A 56 -3.66 -4.91 9.04
CA PHE A 56 -3.60 -5.80 10.20
C PHE A 56 -4.96 -6.42 10.49
N TYR A 57 -6.04 -5.64 10.57
CA TYR A 57 -7.37 -6.18 10.82
C TYR A 57 -7.73 -7.31 9.85
N VAL A 58 -7.52 -7.12 8.54
CA VAL A 58 -7.84 -8.12 7.51
C VAL A 58 -6.89 -9.32 7.54
N ALA A 59 -5.66 -9.17 8.02
CA ALA A 59 -4.75 -10.31 8.19
C ALA A 59 -5.31 -11.36 9.18
N TRP A 60 -6.01 -10.90 10.22
CA TRP A 60 -6.68 -11.80 11.16
C TRP A 60 -8.15 -12.09 10.80
N ASN A 61 -8.79 -11.23 9.99
CA ASN A 61 -10.18 -11.38 9.53
C ASN A 61 -10.25 -11.47 7.99
N PRO A 62 -9.71 -12.53 7.36
CA PRO A 62 -9.59 -12.62 5.92
C PRO A 62 -10.93 -12.86 5.19
N SER A 63 -11.98 -13.21 5.95
CA SER A 63 -13.37 -13.29 5.49
C SER A 63 -14.00 -11.91 5.23
N GLU A 64 -13.37 -10.81 5.67
CA GLU A 64 -13.82 -9.43 5.42
C GLU A 64 -13.55 -9.00 3.99
N THR A 65 -14.37 -9.52 3.09
CA THR A 65 -14.15 -9.46 1.64
C THR A 65 -14.14 -8.04 1.07
N ALA A 66 -15.04 -7.17 1.56
CA ALA A 66 -15.15 -5.81 1.07
C ALA A 66 -13.88 -4.99 1.37
N LEU A 67 -13.42 -5.04 2.63
CA LEU A 67 -12.23 -4.32 3.06
C LEU A 67 -10.97 -4.89 2.41
N PHE A 68 -10.84 -6.22 2.33
CA PHE A 68 -9.72 -6.85 1.62
C PHE A 68 -9.64 -6.36 0.16
N ARG A 69 -10.75 -6.41 -0.58
CA ARG A 69 -10.77 -5.99 -1.99
C ARG A 69 -10.49 -4.51 -2.14
N PHE A 70 -11.05 -3.67 -1.28
CA PHE A 70 -10.78 -2.24 -1.28
C PHE A 70 -9.28 -1.96 -1.10
N LEU A 71 -8.64 -2.57 -0.09
CA LEU A 71 -7.22 -2.41 0.16
C LEU A 71 -6.36 -2.84 -1.03
N MET A 72 -6.65 -4.01 -1.60
CA MET A 72 -5.88 -4.50 -2.75
C MET A 72 -6.06 -3.59 -3.96
N ILE A 73 -7.28 -3.16 -4.28
CA ILE A 73 -7.53 -2.27 -5.40
C ILE A 73 -6.83 -0.93 -5.19
N ALA A 74 -6.93 -0.35 -3.99
CA ALA A 74 -6.28 0.92 -3.66
C ALA A 74 -4.75 0.87 -3.84
N VAL A 75 -4.10 -0.17 -3.30
CA VAL A 75 -2.65 -0.38 -3.45
C VAL A 75 -2.26 -0.58 -4.92
N PHE A 76 -3.04 -1.37 -5.67
CA PHE A 76 -2.79 -1.61 -7.08
C PHE A 76 -2.86 -0.33 -7.91
N PHE A 77 -3.88 0.51 -7.68
CA PHE A 77 -3.97 1.83 -8.31
C PHE A 77 -2.79 2.73 -7.91
N GLY A 78 -2.34 2.67 -6.65
CA GLY A 78 -1.11 3.34 -6.21
C GLY A 78 0.10 2.95 -7.06
N GLY A 79 0.28 1.66 -7.33
CA GLY A 79 1.35 1.15 -8.21
C GLY A 79 1.24 1.64 -9.66
N ILE A 80 0.03 1.73 -10.21
CA ILE A 80 -0.20 2.29 -11.56
C ILE A 80 0.23 3.76 -11.60
N VAL A 81 -0.25 4.56 -10.66
CA VAL A 81 0.06 6.00 -10.60
C VAL A 81 1.56 6.20 -10.39
N ARG A 82 2.20 5.43 -9.50
CA ARG A 82 3.65 5.49 -9.26
C ARG A 82 4.45 5.12 -10.51
N THR A 83 4.00 4.13 -11.27
CA THR A 83 4.62 3.75 -12.54
C THR A 83 4.49 4.87 -13.57
N ALA A 84 3.30 5.44 -13.71
CA ALA A 84 3.05 6.56 -14.63
C ALA A 84 3.89 7.79 -14.27
N ALA A 85 4.11 8.05 -12.97
CA ALA A 85 4.88 9.20 -12.51
C ALA A 85 6.38 9.15 -12.88
N LEU A 86 6.92 7.98 -13.26
CA LEU A 86 8.29 7.84 -13.75
C LEU A 86 8.58 8.60 -15.04
N ILE A 87 7.56 9.12 -15.74
CA ILE A 87 7.77 10.03 -16.87
C ILE A 87 8.38 11.38 -16.43
N HIS A 88 8.27 11.73 -15.15
CA HIS A 88 8.72 13.01 -14.61
C HIS A 88 10.11 12.93 -13.95
N TYR A 89 10.58 11.74 -13.60
CA TYR A 89 11.84 11.55 -12.88
C TYR A 89 12.41 10.14 -13.06
N PRO A 90 13.74 9.96 -12.99
CA PRO A 90 14.35 8.64 -13.10
C PRO A 90 13.94 7.72 -11.94
N PRO A 91 13.81 6.41 -12.19
CA PRO A 91 13.45 5.47 -11.15
C PRO A 91 14.61 5.29 -10.16
N THR A 92 14.29 5.35 -8.87
CA THR A 92 15.22 4.91 -7.81
C THR A 92 14.93 3.46 -7.43
N PRO A 93 15.89 2.71 -6.84
CA PRO A 93 15.64 1.35 -6.37
C PRO A 93 14.43 1.25 -5.42
N PHE A 94 14.22 2.26 -4.58
CA PHE A 94 13.08 2.31 -3.65
C PHE A 94 11.74 2.50 -4.37
N ILE A 95 11.69 3.34 -5.41
CA ILE A 95 10.49 3.52 -6.24
C ILE A 95 10.17 2.22 -7.00
N ILE A 96 11.17 1.58 -7.60
CA ILE A 96 11.01 0.30 -8.31
C ILE A 96 10.47 -0.76 -7.35
N PHE A 97 11.08 -0.88 -6.16
CA PHE A 97 10.61 -1.80 -5.14
C PHE A 97 9.13 -1.55 -4.76
N GLY A 98 8.76 -0.29 -4.56
CA GLY A 98 7.38 0.12 -4.31
C GLY A 98 6.42 -0.29 -5.44
N ILE A 99 6.77 -0.01 -6.70
CA ILE A 99 5.95 -0.40 -7.85
C ILE A 99 5.75 -1.92 -7.90
N LEU A 100 6.83 -2.69 -7.74
CA LEU A 100 6.77 -4.15 -7.81
C LEU A 100 5.89 -4.72 -6.70
N ILE A 101 6.02 -4.19 -5.47
CA ILE A 101 5.24 -4.67 -4.34
C ILE A 101 3.77 -4.22 -4.41
N GLU A 102 3.48 -3.09 -5.04
CA GLU A 102 2.12 -2.56 -5.22
C GLU A 102 1.36 -3.28 -6.34
N LEU A 103 2.06 -3.72 -7.40
CA LEU A 103 1.42 -4.37 -8.56
C LEU A 103 1.39 -5.90 -8.48
N ILE A 104 2.50 -6.55 -8.15
CA ILE A 104 2.63 -8.00 -8.31
C ILE A 104 1.98 -8.77 -7.14
N PRO A 105 2.42 -8.62 -5.87
CA PRO A 105 1.79 -9.33 -4.76
C PRO A 105 0.32 -8.97 -4.58
N THR A 106 -0.08 -7.72 -4.83
CA THR A 106 -1.47 -7.28 -4.75
C THR A 106 -2.38 -8.04 -5.71
N ALA A 107 -1.98 -8.18 -6.98
CA ALA A 107 -2.72 -8.94 -7.97
C ALA A 107 -2.80 -10.43 -7.60
N LEU A 108 -1.69 -11.01 -7.13
CA LEU A 108 -1.64 -12.39 -6.65
C LEU A 108 -2.54 -12.60 -5.42
N MET A 109 -2.56 -11.65 -4.48
CA MET A 109 -3.41 -11.71 -3.29
C MET A 109 -4.90 -11.65 -3.65
N LEU A 110 -5.32 -10.79 -4.59
CA LEU A 110 -6.68 -10.78 -5.12
C LEU A 110 -7.08 -12.13 -5.72
N TRP A 111 -6.18 -12.72 -6.50
CA TRP A 111 -6.40 -14.02 -7.10
C TRP A 111 -6.51 -15.14 -6.05
N PHE A 112 -5.60 -15.19 -5.08
CA PHE A 112 -5.62 -16.15 -3.98
C PHE A 112 -6.87 -16.02 -3.12
N HIS A 113 -7.28 -14.80 -2.81
CA HIS A 113 -8.49 -14.54 -2.03
C HIS A 113 -9.74 -15.03 -2.76
N THR A 114 -9.84 -14.74 -4.06
CA THR A 114 -10.94 -15.23 -4.91
C THR A 114 -10.99 -16.76 -4.97
N LYS A 115 -9.83 -17.42 -5.06
CA LYS A 115 -9.75 -18.90 -5.03
C LYS A 115 -10.24 -19.47 -3.70
N LEU A 116 -9.82 -18.88 -2.58
CA LEU A 116 -10.23 -19.34 -1.25
C LEU A 116 -11.72 -19.10 -0.98
N LEU A 117 -12.29 -17.98 -1.46
CA LEU A 117 -13.73 -17.69 -1.38
C LEU A 117 -14.55 -18.73 -2.14
N ASN A 118 -14.17 -19.01 -3.39
CA ASN A 118 -14.88 -19.98 -4.23
C ASN A 118 -14.76 -21.41 -3.69
N ALA A 119 -13.74 -21.70 -2.88
CA ALA A 119 -13.56 -22.97 -2.19
C ALA A 119 -14.25 -23.05 -0.81
N GLY A 120 -14.89 -21.97 -0.33
CA GLY A 120 -15.53 -21.91 0.99
C GLY A 120 -14.55 -22.03 2.15
N SER A 121 -13.31 -21.55 1.97
CA SER A 121 -12.18 -21.75 2.89
C SER A 121 -11.66 -20.45 3.54
N LEU A 122 -12.47 -19.40 3.48
CA LEU A 122 -12.26 -18.11 4.16
C LEU A 122 -13.27 -17.91 5.29
#